data_AF-A0AAW3YYM5-F1
#
_entry.id   AF-A0AAW3YYM5-F1
#
_cell.length_a   1.000
_cell.length_b   1.000
_cell.length_c   1.000
_cell.angle_alpha   90.00
_cell.angle_beta   90.00
_cell.angle_gamma   90.00
#
_symmetry.space_group_name_H-M   'P 1'
#
loop_
_entity.id
_entity.type
_entity.pdbx_description
1 polymer ?
#
loop_
_entity_poly.entity_id
_entity_poly.type
_entity_poly.pdbx_seq_one_letter_code
_entity_poly.pdbx_strand_id
1 'polypeptide(L)'
;MKKLLKLRRQKATLTEQMRSFLTKAETEKHSLTEDEAKQFDELRNQSDTLNTEIARYEALVDEERHQAKKQPASETFSNDELRHYIVTGETRTLSTVVSSDGGYTVIPELNKQIMQQLTDESVMRRICTVKITCSNEYKQLVSVGGAAVAHGEEGTARGETTTPKMEEVSIKLFPIYAYPKTTQEIIDFSDVDILGWLTSEIADTFVDTEEMDLVSGDGSKKAKGFLSYSRDTQADKVRAFGTLQKLEADTLSADSLIDLKFLLKNKYRKNAVWVMNSSTAAQVQKLKNGNGDYIWRERLQEGDPDMLLGLPVHYLEFMPEGVIGLGDFKRGYFIVDHETGIRTRPDNITEPGFYKVHTDKYLGGGLVDPNAIKVLEVKASSN
;
A
#
# COMPACT_ATOMS: atom_id res chain seq x y z
N MET A 1 -35.90 28.75 -22.55
CA MET A 1 -36.35 27.85 -23.65
C MET A 1 -37.88 27.72 -23.86
N LYS A 2 -38.73 27.49 -22.85
CA LYS A 2 -40.19 27.29 -23.05
C LYS A 2 -40.91 28.46 -23.73
N LYS A 3 -40.51 29.71 -23.46
CA LYS A 3 -41.10 30.93 -24.06
C LYS A 3 -40.77 31.09 -25.55
N LEU A 4 -39.52 30.82 -25.96
CA LEU A 4 -39.07 30.86 -27.37
C LEU A 4 -39.86 29.87 -28.25
N LEU A 5 -40.10 28.66 -27.75
CA LEU A 5 -40.92 27.65 -28.44
C LEU A 5 -42.37 28.09 -28.65
N LYS A 6 -42.95 28.81 -27.67
CA LYS A 6 -44.31 29.35 -27.77
C LYS A 6 -44.41 30.45 -28.84
N LEU A 7 -43.45 31.37 -28.88
CA LEU A 7 -43.38 32.44 -29.88
C LEU A 7 -43.21 31.90 -31.30
N ARG A 8 -42.36 30.88 -31.50
CA ARG A 8 -42.21 30.22 -32.81
C ARG A 8 -43.49 29.53 -33.30
N ARG A 9 -44.26 28.92 -32.40
CA ARG A 9 -45.57 28.34 -32.74
C ARG A 9 -46.58 29.41 -33.16
N GLN A 10 -46.64 30.52 -32.43
CA GLN A 10 -47.53 31.65 -32.77
C GLN A 10 -47.17 32.30 -34.11
N LYS A 11 -45.88 32.45 -34.42
CA LYS A 11 -45.44 32.88 -35.74
C LYS A 11 -45.89 31.90 -36.83
N ALA A 12 -45.70 30.60 -36.63
CA ALA A 12 -46.08 29.58 -37.60
C ALA A 12 -47.58 29.65 -37.94
N THR A 13 -48.44 29.79 -36.92
CA THR A 13 -49.90 29.92 -37.12
C THR A 13 -50.27 31.19 -37.88
N LEU A 14 -49.60 32.32 -37.62
CA LEU A 14 -49.83 33.57 -38.37
C LEU A 14 -49.36 33.47 -39.82
N THR A 15 -48.23 32.81 -40.08
CA THR A 15 -47.75 32.58 -41.44
C THR A 15 -48.65 31.63 -42.23
N GLU A 16 -49.28 30.68 -41.55
CA GLU A 16 -50.27 29.79 -42.16
C GLU A 16 -51.56 30.53 -42.49
N GLN A 17 -52.02 31.43 -41.62
CA GLN A 17 -53.16 32.31 -41.89
C GLN A 17 -52.88 33.26 -43.08
N MET A 18 -51.72 33.90 -43.12
CA MET A 18 -51.30 34.74 -44.26
C MET A 18 -51.27 33.95 -45.58
N ARG A 19 -50.74 32.71 -45.56
CA ARG A 19 -50.78 31.82 -46.73
C ARG A 19 -52.21 31.48 -47.15
N SER A 20 -53.10 31.24 -46.19
CA SER A 20 -54.49 30.91 -46.48
C SER A 20 -55.23 32.06 -47.18
N PHE A 21 -54.95 33.32 -46.83
CA PHE A 21 -55.49 34.50 -47.52
C PHE A 21 -54.99 34.59 -48.97
N LEU A 22 -53.68 34.38 -49.20
CA LEU A 22 -53.13 34.37 -50.56
C LEU A 22 -53.70 33.23 -51.41
N THR A 23 -53.82 32.03 -50.85
CA THR A 23 -54.40 30.89 -51.58
C THR A 23 -55.88 31.10 -51.90
N LYS A 24 -56.65 31.77 -51.01
CA LYS A 24 -58.06 32.10 -51.27
C LYS A 24 -58.20 33.10 -52.42
N ALA A 25 -57.39 34.17 -52.40
CA ALA A 25 -57.35 35.16 -53.46
C ALA A 25 -56.97 34.54 -54.82
N GLU A 26 -56.00 33.61 -54.83
CA GLU A 26 -55.61 32.85 -56.02
C GLU A 26 -56.73 31.92 -56.53
N THR A 27 -57.43 31.20 -55.65
CA THR A 27 -58.53 30.30 -56.04
C THR A 27 -59.73 31.04 -56.60
N GLU A 28 -60.02 32.22 -56.09
CA GLU A 28 -61.15 33.07 -56.50
C GLU A 28 -60.80 34.01 -57.67
N LYS A 29 -59.55 33.94 -58.18
CA LYS A 29 -59.03 34.71 -59.34
C LYS A 29 -59.28 36.22 -59.26
N HIS A 30 -59.15 36.79 -58.06
CA HIS A 30 -59.23 38.22 -57.83
C HIS A 30 -57.93 38.72 -57.17
N SER A 31 -57.59 39.99 -57.40
CA SER A 31 -56.59 40.66 -56.57
C SER A 31 -57.17 40.86 -55.17
N LEU A 32 -56.35 40.76 -54.12
CA LEU A 32 -56.79 40.99 -52.73
C LEU A 32 -57.73 42.19 -52.66
N THR A 33 -58.91 41.98 -52.08
CA THR A 33 -59.84 43.08 -51.81
C THR A 33 -59.21 44.06 -50.81
N GLU A 34 -59.65 45.32 -50.80
CA GLU A 34 -59.04 46.38 -49.97
C GLU A 34 -59.04 46.03 -48.47
N ASP A 35 -60.03 45.25 -48.01
CA ASP A 35 -60.15 44.80 -46.63
C ASP A 35 -59.26 43.58 -46.33
N GLU A 36 -59.08 42.66 -47.28
CA GLU A 36 -58.16 41.52 -47.15
C GLU A 36 -56.69 41.95 -47.21
N ALA A 37 -56.39 42.97 -48.00
CA ALA A 37 -55.07 43.60 -48.04
C ALA A 37 -54.73 44.23 -46.67
N LYS A 38 -55.68 44.95 -46.05
CA LYS A 38 -55.51 45.52 -44.70
C LYS A 38 -55.29 44.43 -43.64
N GLN A 39 -56.05 43.34 -43.69
CA GLN A 39 -55.89 42.21 -42.75
C GLN A 39 -54.56 41.47 -42.95
N PHE A 40 -54.11 41.30 -44.20
CA PHE A 40 -52.83 40.71 -44.51
C PHE A 40 -51.67 41.58 -44.01
N ASP A 41 -51.74 42.89 -44.21
CA ASP A 41 -50.73 43.84 -43.73
C ASP A 41 -50.69 43.90 -42.19
N GLU A 42 -51.83 43.77 -41.51
CA GLU A 42 -51.88 43.67 -40.05
C GLU A 42 -51.23 42.38 -39.52
N LEU A 43 -51.54 41.23 -40.13
CA LEU A 43 -50.92 39.95 -39.78
C LEU A 43 -49.42 39.94 -40.07
N ARG A 44 -48.99 40.63 -41.13
CA ARG A 44 -47.57 40.82 -41.46
C ARG A 44 -46.86 41.65 -40.39
N ASN A 45 -47.45 42.76 -39.96
CA ASN A 45 -46.91 43.57 -38.86
C ASN A 45 -46.81 42.77 -37.55
N GLN A 46 -47.78 41.91 -37.24
CA GLN A 46 -47.72 41.01 -36.09
C GLN A 46 -46.62 39.94 -36.25
N SER A 47 -46.41 39.41 -37.45
CA SER A 47 -45.31 38.48 -37.73
C SER A 47 -43.94 39.14 -37.55
N ASP A 48 -43.80 40.38 -37.99
CA ASP A 48 -42.55 41.14 -37.89
C ASP A 48 -42.23 41.53 -36.44
N THR A 49 -43.23 41.91 -35.64
CA THR A 49 -43.02 42.13 -34.19
C THR A 49 -42.58 40.84 -33.49
N LEU A 50 -43.20 39.69 -33.77
CA LEU A 50 -42.77 38.39 -33.25
C LEU A 50 -41.38 37.99 -33.72
N ASN A 51 -40.98 38.32 -34.95
CA ASN A 51 -39.62 38.09 -35.45
C ASN A 51 -38.58 38.84 -34.62
N THR A 52 -38.84 40.11 -34.32
CA THR A 52 -37.94 40.90 -33.48
C THR A 52 -37.86 40.36 -32.05
N GLU A 53 -38.96 39.86 -31.48
CA GLU A 53 -38.96 39.27 -30.14
C GLU A 53 -38.22 37.92 -30.11
N ILE A 54 -38.40 37.07 -31.12
CA ILE A 54 -37.66 35.80 -31.27
C ILE A 54 -36.16 36.06 -31.38
N ALA A 55 -35.73 37.04 -32.18
CA ALA A 55 -34.32 37.39 -32.33
C ALA A 55 -33.68 37.86 -31.01
N ARG A 56 -34.42 38.63 -30.19
CA ARG A 56 -33.96 39.05 -28.86
C ARG A 56 -33.79 37.86 -27.91
N TYR A 57 -34.74 36.93 -27.91
CA TYR A 57 -34.66 35.73 -27.07
C TYR A 57 -33.57 34.76 -27.53
N GLU A 58 -33.30 34.68 -28.83
CA GLU A 58 -32.19 33.88 -29.38
C GLU A 58 -30.83 34.46 -28.98
N ALA A 59 -30.66 35.78 -29.11
CA ALA A 59 -29.45 36.46 -28.65
C ALA A 59 -29.19 36.23 -27.15
N LEU A 60 -30.23 36.32 -26.30
CA LEU A 60 -30.11 36.02 -24.87
C LEU A 60 -29.74 34.56 -24.60
N VAL A 61 -30.31 33.61 -25.35
CA VAL A 61 -29.98 32.17 -25.19
C VAL A 61 -28.55 31.89 -25.64
N ASP A 62 -28.08 32.53 -26.70
CA ASP A 62 -26.70 32.39 -27.15
C ASP A 62 -25.72 33.09 -26.20
N GLU A 63 -26.08 34.22 -25.60
CA GLU A 63 -25.33 34.83 -24.49
C GLU A 63 -25.30 33.92 -23.25
N GLU A 64 -26.41 33.28 -22.87
CA GLU A 64 -26.45 32.28 -21.80
C GLU A 64 -25.57 31.06 -22.13
N ARG A 65 -25.51 30.61 -23.38
CA ARG A 65 -24.59 29.54 -23.83
C ARG A 65 -23.13 29.98 -23.82
N HIS A 66 -22.85 31.23 -24.17
CA HIS A 66 -21.50 31.80 -24.11
C HIS A 66 -21.04 32.05 -22.67
N GLN A 67 -21.94 32.41 -21.75
CA GLN A 67 -21.68 32.46 -20.31
C GLN A 67 -21.51 31.07 -19.69
N ALA A 68 -22.23 30.05 -20.18
CA ALA A 68 -22.03 28.64 -19.79
C ALA A 68 -20.66 28.06 -20.21
N LYS A 69 -19.89 28.75 -21.07
CA LYS A 69 -18.47 28.44 -21.33
C LYS A 69 -17.50 29.04 -20.32
N LYS A 70 -17.97 29.75 -19.29
CA LYS A 70 -17.23 30.05 -18.06
C LYS A 70 -17.70 29.13 -16.92
N GLN A 71 -17.63 27.83 -17.16
CA GLN A 71 -17.51 26.83 -16.10
C GLN A 71 -16.04 26.43 -15.98
N PRO A 72 -15.56 26.09 -14.78
CA PRO A 72 -14.15 25.82 -14.51
C PRO A 72 -13.70 24.64 -15.38
N ALA A 73 -12.41 24.63 -15.73
CA ALA A 73 -11.81 23.54 -16.48
C ALA A 73 -12.26 22.19 -15.91
N SER A 74 -13.03 21.42 -16.69
CA SER A 74 -13.11 19.98 -16.46
C SER A 74 -11.76 19.43 -16.87
N GLU A 75 -10.86 19.26 -15.92
CA GLU A 75 -9.67 18.44 -16.13
C GLU A 75 -10.16 17.06 -16.57
N THR A 76 -9.92 16.72 -17.83
CA THR A 76 -10.07 15.35 -18.30
C THR A 76 -9.00 14.53 -17.59
N PHE A 77 -9.39 13.78 -16.56
CA PHE A 77 -8.49 12.86 -15.88
C PHE A 77 -7.85 11.92 -16.89
N SER A 78 -6.54 11.78 -16.82
CA SER A 78 -5.86 10.77 -17.64
C SER A 78 -6.33 9.38 -17.23
N ASN A 79 -6.43 8.44 -18.18
CA ASN A 79 -6.68 7.03 -17.86
C ASN A 79 -5.64 6.49 -16.86
N ASP A 80 -4.44 7.06 -16.82
CA ASP A 80 -3.39 6.66 -15.87
C ASP A 80 -3.66 7.17 -14.45
N GLU A 81 -4.26 8.36 -14.30
CA GLU A 81 -4.68 8.89 -12.99
C GLU A 81 -5.87 8.12 -12.44
N LEU A 82 -6.84 7.79 -13.31
CA LEU A 82 -7.96 6.92 -12.95
C LEU A 82 -7.50 5.51 -12.58
N ARG A 83 -6.54 4.94 -13.32
CA ARG A 83 -5.94 3.64 -12.98
C ARG A 83 -5.19 3.71 -11.66
N HIS A 84 -4.42 4.78 -11.43
CA HIS A 84 -3.70 4.96 -10.18
C HIS A 84 -4.67 5.05 -8.98
N TYR A 85 -5.77 5.80 -9.11
CA TYR A 85 -6.82 5.87 -8.10
C TYR A 85 -7.49 4.51 -7.84
N ILE A 86 -7.85 3.78 -8.90
CA ILE A 86 -8.46 2.44 -8.76
C ILE A 86 -7.50 1.46 -8.06
N VAL A 87 -6.20 1.57 -8.32
CA VAL A 87 -5.18 0.65 -7.79
C VAL A 87 -4.77 1.00 -6.35
N THR A 88 -4.49 2.27 -6.08
CA THR A 88 -3.86 2.74 -4.84
C THR A 88 -4.80 3.48 -3.89
N GLY A 89 -5.91 4.02 -4.40
CA GLY A 89 -6.78 4.93 -3.65
C GLY A 89 -6.16 6.31 -3.37
N GLU A 90 -4.91 6.58 -3.78
CA GLU A 90 -4.28 7.88 -3.61
C GLU A 90 -4.62 8.83 -4.76
N THR A 91 -5.02 10.05 -4.41
CA THR A 91 -5.14 11.17 -5.35
C THR A 91 -3.94 12.09 -5.14
N ARG A 92 -2.85 11.82 -5.85
CA ARG A 92 -1.77 12.81 -5.96
C ARG A 92 -2.36 14.02 -6.70
N THR A 93 -2.58 15.09 -5.93
CA THR A 93 -3.12 16.41 -6.31
C THR A 93 -4.58 16.42 -6.82
N LEU A 94 -5.53 16.44 -5.88
CA LEU A 94 -6.86 17.04 -6.11
C LEU A 94 -6.96 18.35 -5.31
N SER A 95 -7.18 19.44 -6.03
CA SER A 95 -7.37 20.78 -5.50
C SER A 95 -8.56 20.84 -4.53
N THR A 96 -8.34 21.41 -3.35
CA THR A 96 -9.21 21.47 -2.17
C THR A 96 -10.39 22.47 -2.26
N VAL A 97 -10.88 22.81 -3.45
CA VAL A 97 -11.78 23.97 -3.61
C VAL A 97 -13.28 23.62 -3.48
N VAL A 98 -13.67 22.35 -3.31
CA VAL A 98 -15.06 21.99 -2.93
C VAL A 98 -15.08 20.99 -1.78
N SER A 99 -15.27 21.52 -0.57
CA SER A 99 -15.42 20.80 0.70
C SER A 99 -16.79 20.13 0.87
N SER A 100 -17.21 19.26 -0.06
CA SER A 100 -18.49 18.54 0.09
C SER A 100 -18.41 17.01 0.09
N ASP A 101 -17.22 16.41 0.02
CA ASP A 101 -17.03 14.98 0.35
C ASP A 101 -15.65 14.77 0.99
N GLY A 102 -15.53 15.17 2.25
CA GLY A 102 -14.35 14.90 3.09
C GLY A 102 -14.11 13.41 3.38
N GLY A 103 -14.98 12.51 2.91
CA GLY A 103 -14.82 11.06 3.08
C GLY A 103 -13.66 10.47 2.26
N TYR A 104 -13.31 11.07 1.12
CA TYR A 104 -12.28 10.52 0.22
C TYR A 104 -10.84 10.87 0.63
N THR A 105 -10.62 11.94 1.41
CA THR A 105 -9.29 12.31 1.93
C THR A 105 -8.94 11.61 3.24
N VAL A 106 -9.94 11.22 4.03
CA VAL A 106 -9.76 10.55 5.32
C VAL A 106 -9.18 9.13 5.15
N ILE A 107 -9.59 8.39 4.11
CA ILE A 107 -9.12 7.02 3.89
C ILE A 107 -7.62 6.95 3.54
N PRO A 108 -7.08 7.76 2.60
CA PRO A 108 -5.64 7.82 2.36
C PRO A 108 -4.82 8.27 3.57
N GLU A 109 -5.37 9.16 4.40
CA GLU A 109 -4.73 9.60 5.64
C GLU A 109 -4.67 8.46 6.68
N LEU A 110 -5.77 7.71 6.82
CA LEU A 110 -5.84 6.52 7.67
C LEU A 110 -4.84 5.44 7.24
N ASN A 111 -4.76 5.16 5.94
CA ASN A 111 -3.79 4.20 5.41
C ASN A 111 -2.34 4.61 5.75
N LYS A 112 -2.03 5.92 5.70
CA LYS A 112 -0.71 6.45 6.08
C LYS A 112 -0.44 6.31 7.56
N GLN A 113 -1.43 6.58 8.42
CA GLN A 113 -1.30 6.42 9.86
C GLN A 113 -1.04 4.95 10.23
N ILE A 114 -1.81 4.01 9.67
CA ILE A 114 -1.61 2.57 9.91
C ILE A 114 -0.22 2.13 9.42
N MET A 115 0.20 2.56 8.22
CA MET A 115 1.53 2.24 7.71
C MET A 115 2.65 2.83 8.58
N GLN A 116 2.47 4.05 9.09
CA GLN A 116 3.45 4.69 9.96
C GLN A 116 3.58 3.94 11.29
N GLN A 117 2.45 3.61 11.92
CA GLN A 117 2.42 2.80 13.14
C GLN A 117 3.10 1.45 12.92
N LEU A 118 2.79 0.79 11.80
CA LEU A 118 3.42 -0.47 11.41
C LEU A 118 4.94 -0.35 11.26
N THR A 119 5.43 0.74 10.67
CA THR A 119 6.88 0.95 10.51
C THR A 119 7.59 1.30 11.81
N ASP A 120 6.91 1.99 12.73
CA ASP A 120 7.47 2.44 13.99
C ASP A 120 7.53 1.30 15.03
N GLU A 121 6.49 0.45 15.05
CA GLU A 121 6.35 -0.65 16.01
C GLU A 121 7.02 -1.95 15.54
N SER A 122 6.96 -2.29 14.25
CA SER A 122 7.54 -3.54 13.75
C SER A 122 9.07 -3.54 13.83
N VAL A 123 9.59 -4.37 14.72
CA VAL A 123 11.01 -4.60 14.93
C VAL A 123 11.64 -5.23 13.70
N MET A 124 10.94 -6.17 13.05
CA MET A 124 11.42 -6.81 11.81
C MET A 124 11.64 -5.80 10.69
N ARG A 125 10.73 -4.82 10.51
CA ARG A 125 10.88 -3.74 9.51
C ARG A 125 12.06 -2.82 9.80
N ARG A 126 12.38 -2.59 11.08
CA ARG A 126 13.52 -1.77 11.50
C ARG A 126 14.87 -2.45 11.23
N ILE A 127 14.95 -3.78 11.35
CA ILE A 127 16.20 -4.53 11.18
C ILE A 127 16.41 -5.11 9.77
N CYS A 128 15.34 -5.31 8.99
CA CYS A 128 15.40 -5.89 7.64
C CYS A 128 15.38 -4.80 6.54
N THR A 129 15.67 -5.21 5.29
CA THR A 129 15.46 -4.32 4.14
C THR A 129 14.04 -4.47 3.61
N VAL A 130 13.30 -3.38 3.52
CA VAL A 130 11.96 -3.33 2.90
C VAL A 130 12.10 -3.02 1.40
N LYS A 131 11.41 -3.79 0.56
CA LYS A 131 11.31 -3.62 -0.89
C LYS A 131 9.86 -3.46 -1.29
N ILE A 132 9.62 -2.71 -2.36
CA ILE A 132 8.29 -2.51 -2.94
C ILE A 132 8.28 -3.17 -4.31
N THR A 133 7.21 -3.91 -4.63
CA THR A 133 7.00 -4.53 -5.94
C THR A 133 5.58 -4.26 -6.44
N CYS A 134 5.40 -4.25 -7.77
CA CYS A 134 4.09 -4.17 -8.43
C CYS A 134 3.56 -5.55 -8.86
N SER A 135 4.32 -6.62 -8.61
CA SER A 135 4.00 -8.00 -8.96
C SER A 135 3.61 -8.80 -7.72
N ASN A 136 2.99 -9.96 -7.92
CA ASN A 136 2.71 -10.92 -6.83
C ASN A 136 3.95 -11.66 -6.31
N GLU A 137 5.09 -11.48 -6.99
CA GLU A 137 6.36 -12.12 -6.67
C GLU A 137 7.51 -11.15 -6.94
N TYR A 138 8.45 -11.09 -6.00
CA TYR A 138 9.72 -10.38 -6.14
C TYR A 138 10.85 -11.37 -6.40
N LYS A 139 11.62 -11.11 -7.45
CA LYS A 139 12.71 -11.98 -7.90
C LYS A 139 14.01 -11.20 -7.92
N GLN A 140 15.06 -11.82 -7.40
CA GLN A 140 16.40 -11.24 -7.43
C GLN A 140 17.46 -12.31 -7.61
N LEU A 141 18.42 -12.06 -8.50
CA LEU A 141 19.62 -12.88 -8.62
C LEU A 141 20.62 -12.49 -7.54
N VAL A 142 21.11 -13.48 -6.79
CA VAL A 142 22.09 -13.33 -5.73
C VAL A 142 23.34 -14.14 -6.08
N SER A 143 24.49 -13.49 -6.00
CA SER A 143 25.77 -14.18 -6.18
C SER A 143 26.11 -15.01 -4.94
N VAL A 144 26.24 -16.32 -5.10
CA VAL A 144 26.69 -17.27 -4.06
C VAL A 144 28.23 -17.26 -3.91
N GLY A 145 28.91 -16.57 -4.83
CA GLY A 145 30.37 -16.50 -4.86
C GLY A 145 30.97 -17.74 -5.52
N GLY A 146 32.17 -18.13 -5.11
CA GLY A 146 32.91 -19.25 -5.72
C GLY A 146 33.96 -18.82 -6.74
N ALA A 147 34.12 -17.52 -6.99
CA ALA A 147 35.26 -17.01 -7.73
C ALA A 147 36.57 -17.38 -7.03
N ALA A 148 37.51 -17.97 -7.76
CA ALA A 148 38.85 -18.25 -7.29
C ALA A 148 39.84 -17.24 -7.87
N VAL A 149 40.84 -16.87 -7.07
CA VAL A 149 41.97 -16.05 -7.54
C VAL A 149 43.21 -16.93 -7.41
N ALA A 150 44.00 -17.01 -8.47
CA ALA A 150 45.27 -17.73 -8.50
C ALA A 150 46.43 -16.75 -8.59
N HIS A 151 47.55 -17.09 -7.95
CA HIS A 151 48.81 -16.38 -8.12
C HIS A 151 49.50 -16.87 -9.41
N GLY A 152 49.98 -15.94 -10.24
CA GLY A 152 50.74 -16.28 -11.44
C GLY A 152 52.23 -16.40 -11.14
N GLU A 153 52.92 -17.24 -11.88
CA GLU A 153 54.38 -17.36 -11.88
C GLU A 153 54.95 -16.93 -13.24
N GLU A 154 56.17 -16.42 -13.26
CA GLU A 154 56.83 -15.99 -14.50
C GLU A 154 57.15 -17.20 -15.39
N GLY A 155 56.86 -17.09 -16.69
CA GLY A 155 57.13 -18.16 -17.67
C GLY A 155 56.12 -19.31 -17.69
N THR A 156 55.09 -19.31 -16.82
CA THR A 156 54.03 -20.34 -16.84
C THR A 156 52.73 -19.83 -17.46
N ALA A 157 52.04 -20.72 -18.18
CA ALA A 157 50.72 -20.42 -18.72
C ALA A 157 49.68 -20.37 -17.59
N ARG A 158 48.84 -19.33 -17.59
CA ARG A 158 47.78 -19.16 -16.59
C ARG A 158 46.57 -20.01 -16.97
N GLY A 159 46.13 -20.88 -16.05
CA GLY A 159 44.91 -21.66 -16.20
C GLY A 159 43.64 -20.87 -15.85
N GLU A 160 42.48 -21.40 -16.26
CA GLU A 160 41.18 -20.82 -15.94
C GLU A 160 40.85 -20.95 -14.44
N THR A 161 40.32 -19.88 -13.85
CA THR A 161 39.84 -19.87 -12.47
C THR A 161 38.33 -20.13 -12.40
N THR A 162 37.85 -20.66 -11.28
CA THR A 162 36.43 -20.90 -11.05
C THR A 162 35.59 -19.62 -11.22
N THR A 163 34.48 -19.72 -11.94
CA THR A 163 33.51 -18.63 -12.16
C THR A 163 32.48 -18.60 -11.03
N PRO A 164 32.07 -17.41 -10.53
CA PRO A 164 31.05 -17.31 -9.49
C PRO A 164 29.68 -17.78 -10.00
N LYS A 165 28.93 -18.45 -9.11
CA LYS A 165 27.55 -18.89 -9.39
C LYS A 165 26.53 -17.89 -8.86
N MET A 166 25.41 -17.76 -9.56
CA MET A 166 24.25 -16.97 -9.14
C MET A 166 23.06 -17.89 -8.90
N GLU A 167 22.25 -17.56 -7.90
CA GLU A 167 21.00 -18.24 -7.58
C GLU A 167 19.85 -17.23 -7.63
N GLU A 168 18.66 -17.68 -8.03
CA GLU A 168 17.45 -16.86 -8.02
C GLU A 168 16.75 -16.99 -6.67
N VAL A 169 16.56 -15.86 -5.98
CA VAL A 169 15.70 -15.76 -4.80
C VAL A 169 14.35 -15.25 -5.25
N SER A 170 13.29 -16.01 -4.94
CA SER A 170 11.91 -15.67 -5.24
C SER A 170 11.09 -15.52 -3.96
N ILE A 171 10.47 -14.36 -3.78
CA ILE A 171 9.66 -14.01 -2.61
C ILE A 171 8.24 -13.73 -3.08
N LYS A 172 7.30 -14.60 -2.70
CA LYS A 172 5.87 -14.42 -3.01
C LYS A 172 5.21 -13.52 -1.98
N LEU A 173 4.27 -12.71 -2.45
CA LEU A 173 3.45 -11.87 -1.60
C LEU A 173 2.11 -12.56 -1.35
N PHE A 174 1.62 -12.46 -0.12
CA PHE A 174 0.35 -13.01 0.32
C PHE A 174 -0.55 -11.91 0.89
N PRO A 175 -1.86 -11.95 0.63
CA PRO A 175 -2.79 -10.98 1.20
C PRO A 175 -2.99 -11.24 2.70
N ILE A 176 -2.91 -10.18 3.50
CA ILE A 176 -3.33 -10.14 4.90
C ILE A 176 -4.45 -9.13 4.99
N TYR A 177 -5.54 -9.48 5.69
CA TYR A 177 -6.71 -8.62 5.80
C TYR A 177 -7.34 -8.71 7.19
N ALA A 178 -7.98 -7.61 7.59
CA ALA A 178 -8.87 -7.52 8.73
C ALA A 178 -10.23 -7.04 8.22
N TYR A 179 -11.31 -7.68 8.68
CA TYR A 179 -12.68 -7.29 8.29
C TYR A 179 -13.67 -7.31 9.46
N PRO A 180 -13.45 -6.49 10.51
CA PRO A 180 -14.39 -6.38 11.62
C PRO A 180 -15.72 -5.77 11.19
N LYS A 181 -16.78 -6.17 11.91
CA LYS A 181 -18.16 -5.74 11.73
C LYS A 181 -18.66 -5.06 13.01
N THR A 182 -19.28 -3.89 12.87
CA THR A 182 -20.02 -3.21 13.93
C THR A 182 -21.43 -2.82 13.45
N THR A 183 -22.32 -2.42 14.37
CA THR A 183 -23.66 -1.93 14.01
C THR A 183 -23.64 -0.43 13.79
N GLN A 184 -24.48 0.05 12.87
CA GLN A 184 -24.61 1.49 12.61
C GLN A 184 -25.10 2.24 13.86
N GLU A 185 -26.02 1.64 14.63
CA GLU A 185 -26.53 2.23 15.87
C GLU A 185 -25.41 2.49 16.90
N ILE A 186 -24.44 1.58 17.03
CA ILE A 186 -23.32 1.80 17.95
C ILE A 186 -22.44 2.95 17.48
N ILE A 187 -22.21 3.09 16.16
CA ILE A 187 -21.45 4.23 15.63
C ILE A 187 -22.20 5.54 15.88
N ASP A 188 -23.51 5.57 15.65
CA ASP A 188 -24.31 6.80 15.69
C ASP A 188 -24.64 7.25 17.12
N PHE A 189 -24.78 6.32 18.08
CA PHE A 189 -25.21 6.60 19.45
C PHE A 189 -24.11 6.42 20.50
N SER A 190 -22.90 6.04 20.11
CA SER A 190 -21.76 5.96 21.04
C SER A 190 -21.16 7.33 21.31
N ASP A 191 -20.94 7.66 22.57
CA ASP A 191 -20.16 8.83 22.99
C ASP A 191 -18.65 8.66 22.75
N VAL A 192 -18.20 7.44 22.43
CA VAL A 192 -16.81 7.07 22.15
C VAL A 192 -16.60 6.88 20.65
N ASP A 193 -15.45 7.29 20.12
CA ASP A 193 -15.04 7.06 18.72
C ASP A 193 -14.70 5.58 18.48
N ILE A 194 -15.73 4.80 18.12
CA ILE A 194 -15.61 3.36 17.83
C ILE A 194 -14.77 3.11 16.57
N LEU A 195 -14.83 3.99 15.57
CA LEU A 195 -14.10 3.80 14.31
C LEU A 195 -12.60 4.07 14.47
N GLY A 196 -12.24 5.12 15.23
CA GLY A 196 -10.87 5.40 15.61
C GLY A 196 -10.27 4.24 16.40
N TRP A 197 -10.96 3.79 17.45
CA TRP A 197 -10.53 2.63 18.25
C TRP A 197 -10.39 1.34 17.42
N LEU A 198 -11.35 1.06 16.55
CA LEU A 198 -11.29 -0.11 15.68
C LEU A 198 -10.08 -0.06 14.74
N THR A 199 -9.74 1.14 14.25
CA THR A 199 -8.60 1.29 13.35
C THR A 199 -7.27 1.12 14.07
N SER A 200 -7.12 1.65 15.29
CA SER A 200 -5.90 1.41 16.08
C SER A 200 -5.72 -0.06 16.39
N GLU A 201 -6.78 -0.77 16.77
CA GLU A 201 -6.68 -2.22 17.03
C GLU A 201 -6.37 -3.04 15.76
N ILE A 202 -6.92 -2.63 14.62
CA ILE A 202 -6.53 -3.24 13.34
C ILE A 202 -5.03 -3.02 13.11
N ALA A 203 -4.49 -1.83 13.35
CA ALA A 203 -3.08 -1.55 13.16
C ALA A 203 -2.18 -2.41 14.07
N ASP A 204 -2.50 -2.50 15.37
CA ASP A 204 -1.77 -3.31 16.35
C ASP A 204 -1.77 -4.79 15.94
N THR A 205 -2.95 -5.34 15.60
CA THR A 205 -3.05 -6.73 15.13
C THR A 205 -2.35 -6.98 13.80
N PHE A 206 -2.24 -5.97 12.92
CA PHE A 206 -1.41 -6.06 11.70
C PHE A 206 0.08 -6.14 12.01
N VAL A 207 0.57 -5.42 13.03
CA VAL A 207 1.96 -5.51 13.50
C VAL A 207 2.24 -6.93 13.99
N ASP A 208 1.42 -7.44 14.91
CA ASP A 208 1.59 -8.76 15.51
C ASP A 208 1.56 -9.89 14.47
N THR A 209 0.58 -9.86 13.59
CA THR A 209 0.42 -10.88 12.54
C THR A 209 1.58 -10.84 11.55
N GLU A 210 2.04 -9.65 11.16
CA GLU A 210 3.22 -9.51 10.31
C GLU A 210 4.46 -10.05 11.00
N GLU A 211 4.75 -9.67 12.24
CA GLU A 211 5.94 -10.14 12.94
C GLU A 211 5.95 -11.66 13.10
N MET A 212 4.81 -12.25 13.47
CA MET A 212 4.66 -13.70 13.57
C MET A 212 4.96 -14.39 12.23
N ASP A 213 4.45 -13.86 11.12
CA ASP A 213 4.67 -14.39 9.77
C ASP A 213 6.14 -14.24 9.32
N LEU A 214 6.78 -13.10 9.61
CA LEU A 214 8.18 -12.84 9.25
C LEU A 214 9.18 -13.65 10.10
N VAL A 215 8.79 -14.05 11.32
CA VAL A 215 9.60 -14.90 12.19
C VAL A 215 9.41 -16.38 11.85
N SER A 216 8.17 -16.85 11.82
CA SER A 216 7.80 -18.27 11.85
C SER A 216 6.83 -18.73 10.77
N GLY A 217 6.44 -17.84 9.85
CA GLY A 217 5.51 -18.18 8.76
C GLY A 217 6.03 -19.31 7.88
N ASP A 218 5.12 -20.15 7.38
CA ASP A 218 5.45 -21.41 6.68
C ASP A 218 5.67 -21.23 5.17
N GLY A 219 5.43 -20.03 4.63
CA GLY A 219 5.47 -19.76 3.19
C GLY A 219 4.26 -20.31 2.42
N SER A 220 3.24 -20.83 3.10
CA SER A 220 2.00 -21.35 2.53
C SER A 220 0.85 -20.41 2.87
N LYS A 221 0.52 -19.52 1.94
CA LYS A 221 -0.49 -18.44 2.12
C LYS A 221 -0.12 -17.37 3.14
N LYS A 222 1.08 -17.41 3.70
CA LYS A 222 1.68 -16.38 4.56
C LYS A 222 3.17 -16.24 4.24
N ALA A 223 3.79 -15.14 4.66
CA ALA A 223 5.21 -14.90 4.42
C ALA A 223 6.07 -16.06 4.97
N LYS A 224 7.23 -16.32 4.35
CA LYS A 224 8.12 -17.37 4.84
C LYS A 224 9.06 -16.77 5.88
N GLY A 225 8.83 -17.11 7.14
CA GLY A 225 9.62 -16.61 8.25
C GLY A 225 11.05 -17.12 8.22
N PHE A 226 12.01 -16.36 8.76
CA PHE A 226 13.43 -16.74 8.71
C PHE A 226 13.72 -18.04 9.48
N LEU A 227 12.96 -18.36 10.53
CA LEU A 227 13.12 -19.62 11.29
C LEU A 227 12.54 -20.84 10.56
N SER A 228 11.65 -20.65 9.57
CA SER A 228 11.04 -21.72 8.78
C SER A 228 11.94 -22.22 7.65
N TYR A 229 13.10 -21.59 7.44
CA TYR A 229 14.12 -22.11 6.53
C TYR A 229 14.86 -23.29 7.15
N SER A 230 15.32 -24.21 6.31
CA SER A 230 16.12 -25.36 6.76
C SER A 230 17.42 -24.88 7.42
N ARG A 231 17.79 -25.55 8.51
CA ARG A 231 18.93 -25.21 9.36
C ARG A 231 19.90 -26.39 9.43
N ASP A 232 21.20 -26.13 9.27
CA ASP A 232 22.26 -27.15 9.28
C ASP A 232 23.46 -26.65 10.11
N THR A 233 24.21 -27.56 10.74
CA THR A 233 25.42 -27.26 11.52
C THR A 233 26.65 -27.06 10.63
N GLN A 234 26.60 -27.53 9.37
CA GLN A 234 27.70 -27.39 8.41
C GLN A 234 28.13 -25.93 8.19
N ALA A 235 29.42 -25.73 7.89
CA ALA A 235 30.00 -24.41 7.66
C ALA A 235 29.52 -23.76 6.35
N ASP A 236 29.66 -22.44 6.26
CA ASP A 236 29.35 -21.69 5.03
C ASP A 236 30.14 -22.22 3.82
N LYS A 237 29.53 -22.17 2.63
CA LYS A 237 30.03 -22.71 1.33
C LYS A 237 29.90 -24.22 1.14
N VAL A 238 29.70 -25.00 2.21
CA VAL A 238 29.41 -26.44 2.09
C VAL A 238 27.90 -26.68 1.96
N ARG A 239 27.10 -25.88 2.67
CA ARG A 239 25.65 -25.95 2.69
C ARG A 239 24.99 -25.57 1.36
N ALA A 240 23.82 -26.16 1.11
CA ALA A 240 22.94 -25.75 0.02
C ALA A 240 22.46 -24.29 0.20
N PHE A 241 22.27 -23.56 -0.90
CA PHE A 241 21.71 -22.22 -0.85
C PHE A 241 20.30 -22.23 -0.23
N GLY A 242 19.97 -21.18 0.53
CA GLY A 242 18.72 -21.07 1.28
C GLY A 242 18.69 -21.80 2.63
N THR A 243 19.81 -22.38 3.08
CA THR A 243 19.90 -23.02 4.40
C THR A 243 20.70 -22.19 5.40
N LEU A 244 20.11 -21.93 6.56
CA LEU A 244 20.74 -21.20 7.65
C LEU A 244 21.72 -22.09 8.42
N GLN A 245 22.76 -21.48 8.98
CA GLN A 245 23.59 -22.22 9.92
C GLN A 245 22.95 -22.18 11.30
N LYS A 246 22.91 -23.35 11.95
CA LYS A 246 22.59 -23.42 13.36
C LYS A 246 23.78 -23.84 14.21
N LEU A 247 23.81 -23.31 15.42
CA LEU A 247 24.61 -23.81 16.53
C LEU A 247 23.64 -24.45 17.52
N GLU A 248 23.93 -25.66 17.97
CA GLU A 248 23.15 -26.33 19.01
C GLU A 248 23.91 -26.25 20.33
N ALA A 249 23.23 -25.86 21.39
CA ALA A 249 23.77 -25.87 22.75
C ALA A 249 22.83 -26.65 23.67
N ASP A 250 23.38 -27.48 24.55
CA ASP A 250 22.57 -28.21 25.52
C ASP A 250 22.08 -27.30 26.65
N THR A 251 22.85 -26.26 26.99
CA THR A 251 22.48 -25.23 27.96
C THR A 251 22.88 -23.85 27.44
N LEU A 252 22.10 -22.84 27.80
CA LEU A 252 22.45 -21.45 27.49
C LEU A 252 23.65 -21.03 28.35
N SER A 253 24.77 -20.74 27.70
CA SER A 253 26.01 -20.29 28.33
C SER A 253 26.57 -19.07 27.61
N ALA A 254 27.45 -18.33 28.30
CA ALA A 254 28.14 -17.19 27.69
C ALA A 254 29.04 -17.62 26.53
N ASP A 255 29.66 -18.79 26.62
CA ASP A 255 30.52 -19.34 25.57
C ASP A 255 29.71 -19.61 24.30
N SER A 256 28.50 -20.18 24.41
CA SER A 256 27.62 -20.41 23.25
C SER A 256 27.26 -19.11 22.51
N LEU A 257 27.10 -17.99 23.24
CA LEU A 257 26.85 -16.67 22.64
C LEU A 257 28.10 -16.12 21.93
N ILE A 258 29.27 -16.28 22.54
CA ILE A 258 30.54 -15.88 21.94
C ILE A 258 30.79 -16.69 20.67
N ASP A 259 30.58 -18.00 20.72
CA ASP A 259 30.74 -18.90 19.59
C ASP A 259 29.80 -18.52 18.44
N LEU A 260 28.52 -18.25 18.73
CA LEU A 260 27.59 -17.77 17.69
C LEU A 260 28.07 -16.45 17.04
N LYS A 261 28.60 -15.52 17.85
CA LYS A 261 29.16 -14.26 17.34
C LYS A 261 30.34 -14.46 16.41
N PHE A 262 31.26 -15.34 16.77
CA PHE A 262 32.45 -15.59 15.96
C PHE A 262 32.21 -16.57 14.79
N LEU A 263 31.14 -17.35 14.85
CA LEU A 263 30.63 -18.18 13.75
C LEU A 263 30.16 -17.32 12.57
N LEU A 264 29.57 -16.15 12.85
CA LEU A 264 29.24 -15.18 11.81
C LEU A 264 30.52 -14.63 11.17
N LYS A 265 30.59 -14.56 9.83
CA LYS A 265 31.77 -14.00 9.17
C LYS A 265 31.93 -12.50 9.47
N ASN A 266 33.18 -12.05 9.52
CA ASN A 266 33.51 -10.64 9.79
C ASN A 266 32.76 -9.64 8.89
N LYS A 267 32.51 -10.00 7.62
CA LYS A 267 31.72 -9.17 6.69
C LYS A 267 30.33 -8.81 7.23
N TYR A 268 29.67 -9.75 7.90
CA TYR A 268 28.31 -9.58 8.43
C TYR A 268 28.30 -9.08 9.87
N ARG A 269 29.36 -9.36 10.65
CA ARG A 269 29.46 -8.94 12.06
C ARG A 269 29.35 -7.42 12.28
N LYS A 270 29.75 -6.59 11.31
CA LYS A 270 29.75 -5.12 11.45
C LYS A 270 28.37 -4.52 11.69
N ASN A 271 27.34 -5.10 11.07
CA ASN A 271 25.95 -4.65 11.16
C ASN A 271 25.06 -5.73 11.79
N ALA A 272 25.66 -6.65 12.55
CA ALA A 272 24.93 -7.77 13.11
C ALA A 272 24.09 -7.32 14.32
N VAL A 273 22.93 -7.92 14.43
CA VAL A 273 21.94 -7.66 15.47
C VAL A 273 21.56 -8.97 16.14
N TRP A 274 21.43 -8.95 17.47
CA TRP A 274 20.83 -10.05 18.22
C TRP A 274 19.32 -9.96 18.20
N VAL A 275 18.67 -11.10 18.03
CA VAL A 275 17.21 -11.21 17.99
C VAL A 275 16.77 -12.39 18.85
N MET A 276 15.88 -12.16 19.80
CA MET A 276 15.35 -13.18 20.71
C MET A 276 14.03 -12.72 21.34
N ASN A 277 13.25 -13.64 21.92
CA ASN A 277 12.10 -13.31 22.75
C ASN A 277 12.57 -12.77 24.12
N SER A 278 11.79 -11.87 24.74
CA SER A 278 12.02 -11.33 26.09
C SER A 278 12.27 -12.40 27.17
N SER A 279 11.59 -13.56 27.13
CA SER A 279 11.83 -14.66 28.07
C SER A 279 13.24 -15.25 27.93
N THR A 280 13.74 -15.37 26.69
CA THR A 280 15.09 -15.83 26.40
C THR A 280 16.12 -14.77 26.76
N ALA A 281 15.81 -13.49 26.54
CA ALA A 281 16.65 -12.38 27.00
C ALA A 281 16.81 -12.39 28.53
N ALA A 282 15.74 -12.60 29.29
CA ALA A 282 15.82 -12.74 30.74
C ALA A 282 16.73 -13.91 31.18
N GLN A 283 16.77 -15.01 30.41
CA GLN A 283 17.72 -16.10 30.68
C GLN A 283 19.17 -15.69 30.39
N VAL A 284 19.42 -14.97 29.29
CA VAL A 284 20.74 -14.42 28.96
C VAL A 284 21.21 -13.43 30.04
N GLN A 285 20.32 -12.57 30.53
CA GLN A 285 20.63 -11.58 31.56
C GLN A 285 20.98 -12.24 32.90
N LYS A 286 20.38 -13.39 33.20
CA LYS A 286 20.67 -14.18 34.41
C LYS A 286 22.02 -14.89 34.38
N LEU A 287 22.74 -14.90 33.25
CA LEU A 287 24.06 -15.51 33.16
C LEU A 287 25.07 -14.75 34.03
N LYS A 288 25.79 -15.52 34.86
CA LYS A 288 26.78 -15.00 35.81
C LYS A 288 28.17 -15.53 35.51
N ASN A 289 29.18 -14.73 35.82
CA ASN A 289 30.57 -15.19 35.83
C ASN A 289 30.86 -16.03 37.10
N GLY A 290 32.05 -16.61 37.18
CA GLY A 290 32.48 -17.39 38.36
C GLY A 290 32.52 -16.61 39.68
N ASN A 291 32.48 -15.27 39.62
CA ASN A 291 32.43 -14.39 40.79
C ASN A 291 31.00 -14.01 41.20
N GLY A 292 29.98 -14.48 40.46
CA GLY A 292 28.56 -14.20 40.74
C GLY A 292 28.03 -12.91 40.11
N ASP A 293 28.84 -12.18 39.34
CA ASP A 293 28.41 -10.98 38.62
C ASP A 293 27.66 -11.33 37.33
N TYR A 294 26.61 -10.57 37.02
CA TYR A 294 25.92 -10.67 35.74
C TYR A 294 26.83 -10.26 34.57
N ILE A 295 26.84 -11.10 33.53
CA ILE A 295 27.67 -10.92 32.33
C ILE A 295 27.09 -9.83 31.42
N TRP A 296 25.76 -9.81 31.28
CA TRP A 296 25.04 -8.79 30.56
C TRP A 296 24.33 -7.87 31.56
N ARG A 297 24.53 -6.57 31.40
CA ARG A 297 23.86 -5.54 32.19
C ARG A 297 23.23 -4.56 31.22
N GLU A 298 21.99 -4.20 31.51
CA GLU A 298 21.28 -3.14 30.80
C GLU A 298 22.04 -1.82 30.95
N ARG A 299 21.98 -0.97 29.93
CA ARG A 299 22.51 0.39 30.07
C ARG A 299 21.52 1.22 30.87
N LEU A 300 22.05 2.01 31.80
CA LEU A 300 21.26 2.92 32.64
C LEU A 300 20.84 4.21 31.91
N GLN A 301 21.18 4.36 30.63
CA GLN A 301 20.92 5.56 29.85
C GLN A 301 19.67 5.36 28.98
N GLU A 302 18.69 6.25 29.14
CA GLU A 302 17.42 6.23 28.41
C GLU A 302 17.64 6.37 26.90
N GLY A 303 17.01 5.48 26.12
CA GLY A 303 16.99 5.53 24.64
C GLY A 303 18.10 4.76 23.91
N ASP A 304 19.12 4.26 24.61
CA ASP A 304 20.14 3.41 24.00
C ASP A 304 19.64 1.95 23.90
N PRO A 305 19.78 1.26 22.76
CA PRO A 305 19.40 -0.15 22.66
C PRO A 305 20.32 -1.01 23.52
N ASP A 306 19.77 -2.10 24.08
CA ASP A 306 20.56 -3.01 24.89
C ASP A 306 21.70 -3.63 24.08
N MET A 307 22.88 -3.69 24.67
CA MET A 307 24.10 -4.16 24.00
C MET A 307 24.56 -5.48 24.60
N LEU A 308 24.54 -6.55 23.79
CA LEU A 308 25.06 -7.87 24.15
C LEU A 308 26.34 -8.14 23.36
N LEU A 309 27.45 -8.33 24.06
CA LEU A 309 28.78 -8.55 23.46
C LEU A 309 29.16 -7.46 22.42
N GLY A 310 28.70 -6.22 22.61
CA GLY A 310 28.98 -5.08 21.73
C GLY A 310 28.16 -5.03 20.45
N LEU A 311 27.03 -5.76 20.37
CA LEU A 311 26.04 -5.67 19.30
C LEU A 311 24.66 -5.37 19.89
N PRO A 312 23.79 -4.63 19.18
CA PRO A 312 22.45 -4.31 19.67
C PRO A 312 21.56 -5.55 19.76
N VAL A 313 20.65 -5.54 20.72
CA VAL A 313 19.61 -6.55 20.93
C VAL A 313 18.26 -5.99 20.55
N HIS A 314 17.49 -6.76 19.79
CA HIS A 314 16.11 -6.48 19.43
C HIS A 314 15.22 -7.63 19.89
N TYR A 315 14.12 -7.29 20.54
CA TYR A 315 13.16 -8.26 21.07
C TYR A 315 12.13 -8.59 19.99
N LEU A 316 11.98 -9.87 19.68
CA LEU A 316 10.90 -10.40 18.86
C LEU A 316 10.10 -11.39 19.71
N GLU A 317 8.93 -10.93 20.17
CA GLU A 317 8.08 -11.71 21.09
C GLU A 317 7.55 -13.00 20.44
N PHE A 318 7.39 -13.03 19.12
CA PHE A 318 6.94 -14.22 18.40
C PHE A 318 8.04 -15.27 18.15
N MET A 319 9.27 -15.05 18.61
CA MET A 319 10.29 -16.10 18.57
C MET A 319 10.02 -17.19 19.62
N PRO A 320 10.26 -18.47 19.26
CA PRO A 320 10.18 -19.56 20.24
C PRO A 320 11.26 -19.42 21.31
N GLU A 321 10.96 -19.89 22.52
CA GLU A 321 11.90 -19.88 23.63
C GLU A 321 13.16 -20.71 23.34
N GLY A 322 14.31 -20.26 23.85
CA GLY A 322 15.58 -20.96 23.67
C GLY A 322 16.16 -20.86 22.26
N VAL A 323 15.58 -20.03 21.38
CA VAL A 323 16.10 -19.74 20.05
C VAL A 323 16.61 -18.32 20.00
N ILE A 324 17.86 -18.14 19.58
CA ILE A 324 18.49 -16.82 19.42
C ILE A 324 18.98 -16.66 17.99
N GLY A 325 18.59 -15.58 17.34
CA GLY A 325 19.10 -15.16 16.04
C GLY A 325 20.27 -14.18 16.19
N LEU A 326 21.29 -14.32 15.35
CA LEU A 326 22.33 -13.32 15.19
C LEU A 326 22.64 -13.15 13.69
N GLY A 327 22.59 -11.91 13.21
CA GLY A 327 22.94 -11.67 11.82
C GLY A 327 22.80 -10.24 11.35
N ASP A 328 23.28 -10.00 10.14
CA ASP A 328 22.96 -8.80 9.38
C ASP A 328 21.62 -9.03 8.67
N PHE A 329 20.53 -8.73 9.37
CA PHE A 329 19.16 -8.92 8.85
C PHE A 329 18.87 -8.02 7.65
N LYS A 330 19.48 -6.83 7.57
CA LYS A 330 19.33 -5.93 6.41
C LYS A 330 19.77 -6.61 5.12
N ARG A 331 20.83 -7.42 5.17
CA ARG A 331 21.32 -8.17 4.01
C ARG A 331 20.74 -9.58 3.91
N GLY A 332 20.43 -10.19 5.04
CA GLY A 332 19.98 -11.58 5.13
C GLY A 332 18.54 -11.78 4.70
N TYR A 333 17.63 -10.89 5.10
CA TYR A 333 16.19 -11.10 4.98
C TYR A 333 15.50 -9.84 4.44
N PHE A 334 14.69 -10.00 3.40
CA PHE A 334 13.94 -8.90 2.79
C PHE A 334 12.46 -9.05 3.11
N ILE A 335 11.87 -7.92 3.48
CA ILE A 335 10.43 -7.73 3.55
C ILE A 335 10.01 -7.11 2.23
N VAL A 336 8.96 -7.62 1.61
CA VAL A 336 8.48 -7.17 0.32
C VAL A 336 7.02 -6.78 0.43
N ASP A 337 6.75 -5.50 0.26
CA ASP A 337 5.40 -4.95 0.19
C ASP A 337 4.97 -4.76 -1.27
N HIS A 338 3.66 -4.74 -1.49
CA HIS A 338 3.11 -4.34 -2.77
C HIS A 338 2.98 -2.82 -2.85
N GLU A 339 3.15 -2.24 -4.05
CA GLU A 339 3.05 -0.78 -4.30
C GLU A 339 1.72 -0.16 -3.83
N THR A 340 0.65 -0.96 -3.75
CA THR A 340 -0.65 -0.50 -3.24
C THR A 340 -0.66 -0.17 -1.75
N GLY A 341 0.34 -0.62 -0.98
CA GLY A 341 0.38 -0.44 0.47
C GLY A 341 -0.81 -1.07 1.20
N ILE A 342 -1.17 -0.47 2.34
CA ILE A 342 -2.39 -0.76 3.10
C ILE A 342 -3.57 -0.03 2.46
N ARG A 343 -4.70 -0.73 2.35
CA ARG A 343 -5.94 -0.20 1.81
C ARG A 343 -7.09 -0.47 2.78
N THR A 344 -7.63 0.58 3.38
CA THR A 344 -8.86 0.51 4.16
C THR A 344 -10.06 0.93 3.31
N ARG A 345 -11.15 0.15 3.36
CA ARG A 345 -12.41 0.42 2.65
C ARG A 345 -13.60 0.20 3.60
N PRO A 346 -14.46 1.21 3.79
CA PRO A 346 -15.70 1.00 4.53
C PRO A 346 -16.72 0.26 3.65
N ASP A 347 -17.46 -0.67 4.24
CA ASP A 347 -18.59 -1.37 3.64
C ASP A 347 -19.83 -1.23 4.53
N ASN A 348 -20.75 -0.38 4.08
CA ASN A 348 -22.07 -0.15 4.66
C ASN A 348 -23.21 -0.65 3.77
N ILE A 349 -22.89 -1.33 2.65
CA ILE A 349 -23.87 -1.72 1.62
C ILE A 349 -24.19 -3.21 1.70
N THR A 350 -23.18 -4.05 1.93
CA THR A 350 -23.33 -5.52 1.81
C THR A 350 -24.28 -6.11 2.86
N GLU A 351 -24.38 -5.50 4.03
CA GLU A 351 -25.28 -5.96 5.11
C GLU A 351 -25.94 -4.74 5.77
N PRO A 352 -27.17 -4.37 5.35
CA PRO A 352 -27.87 -3.20 5.87
C PRO A 352 -27.98 -3.23 7.40
N GLY A 353 -27.73 -2.10 8.05
CA GLY A 353 -27.70 -1.96 9.52
C GLY A 353 -26.33 -2.25 10.14
N PHE A 354 -25.37 -2.75 9.37
CA PHE A 354 -23.99 -2.96 9.80
C PHE A 354 -23.02 -2.07 9.03
N TYR A 355 -21.92 -1.75 9.70
CA TYR A 355 -20.77 -1.06 9.14
C TYR A 355 -19.55 -1.96 9.30
N LYS A 356 -18.87 -2.24 8.20
CA LYS A 356 -17.68 -3.09 8.17
C LYS A 356 -16.49 -2.30 7.67
N VAL A 357 -15.31 -2.56 8.20
CA VAL A 357 -14.07 -1.89 7.79
C VAL A 357 -13.14 -2.94 7.21
N HIS A 358 -12.96 -2.95 5.90
CA HIS A 358 -12.07 -3.88 5.21
C HIS A 358 -10.69 -3.25 5.04
N THR A 359 -9.72 -3.70 5.82
CA THR A 359 -8.32 -3.29 5.67
C THR A 359 -7.51 -4.44 5.12
N ASP A 360 -6.80 -4.23 4.00
CA ASP A 360 -5.97 -5.25 3.38
C ASP A 360 -4.60 -4.73 2.91
N LYS A 361 -3.60 -5.61 2.96
CA LYS A 361 -2.27 -5.41 2.40
C LYS A 361 -1.70 -6.71 1.85
N TYR A 362 -0.63 -6.60 1.08
CA TYR A 362 0.16 -7.75 0.67
C TYR A 362 1.50 -7.74 1.39
N LEU A 363 1.86 -8.88 1.97
CA LEU A 363 3.13 -9.09 2.67
C LEU A 363 3.89 -10.24 2.03
N GLY A 364 5.15 -9.99 1.70
CA GLY A 364 6.14 -11.00 1.35
C GLY A 364 7.32 -10.92 2.30
N GLY A 365 7.93 -12.07 2.57
CA GLY A 365 9.12 -12.15 3.39
C GLY A 365 9.97 -13.33 2.94
N GLY A 366 11.27 -13.10 2.80
CA GLY A 366 12.17 -14.16 2.36
C GLY A 366 13.65 -13.93 2.62
N LEU A 367 14.35 -15.05 2.80
CA LEU A 367 15.79 -15.12 2.98
C LEU A 367 16.52 -14.91 1.65
N VAL A 368 17.40 -13.91 1.62
CA VAL A 368 18.19 -13.50 0.45
C VAL A 368 19.65 -13.92 0.57
N ASP A 369 20.28 -13.70 1.73
CA ASP A 369 21.65 -14.15 2.01
C ASP A 369 21.67 -15.08 3.24
N PRO A 370 21.65 -16.42 3.04
CA PRO A 370 21.62 -17.39 4.13
C PRO A 370 22.89 -17.39 4.99
N ASN A 371 23.98 -16.77 4.53
CA ASN A 371 25.21 -16.69 5.33
C ASN A 371 25.21 -15.49 6.29
N ALA A 372 24.28 -14.55 6.11
CA ALA A 372 24.19 -13.34 6.91
C ALA A 372 23.53 -13.57 8.28
N ILE A 373 22.79 -14.67 8.44
CA ILE A 373 22.04 -15.00 9.65
C ILE A 373 22.50 -16.36 10.19
N LYS A 374 22.66 -16.43 11.51
CA LYS A 374 22.98 -17.63 12.29
C LYS A 374 21.93 -17.78 13.37
N VAL A 375 21.61 -19.03 13.71
CA VAL A 375 20.63 -19.36 14.74
C VAL A 375 21.32 -20.19 15.82
N LEU A 376 21.11 -19.85 17.07
CA LEU A 376 21.44 -20.69 18.21
C LEU A 376 20.16 -21.35 18.69
N GLU A 377 20.18 -22.68 18.78
CA GLU A 377 19.12 -23.50 19.34
C GLU A 377 19.62 -24.09 20.66
N VAL A 378 19.05 -23.62 21.76
CA VAL A 378 19.24 -24.25 23.06
C VAL A 378 18.26 -25.40 23.15
N LYS A 379 18.76 -26.62 23.32
CA LYS A 379 17.86 -27.75 23.58
C LYS A 379 17.13 -27.48 24.88
N ALA A 380 15.80 -27.50 24.83
CA ALA A 380 15.02 -27.55 26.05
C ALA A 380 15.49 -28.77 26.84
N SER A 381 15.92 -28.57 28.09
CA SER A 381 16.14 -29.67 29.01
C SER A 381 14.81 -30.40 29.13
N SER A 382 14.72 -31.60 28.56
CA SER A 382 13.59 -32.49 28.77
C SER A 382 13.53 -32.80 30.26
N ASN A 383 12.63 -32.12 30.97
CA ASN A 383 12.22 -32.54 32.31
C ASN A 383 11.20 -33.66 32.21
#